data_AF-A0A813MCV3-F1
#
_entry.id   AF-A0A813MCV3-F1
#
_cell.length_a   1.000
_cell.length_b   1.000
_cell.length_c   1.000
_cell.angle_alpha   90.00
_cell.angle_beta   90.00
_cell.angle_gamma   90.00
#
_symmetry.space_group_name_H-M   'P 1'
#
loop_
_entity.id
_entity.type
_entity.pdbx_description
1 polymer ?
#
loop_
_entity_poly.entity_id
_entity_poly.type
_entity_poly.pdbx_seq_one_letter_code
_entity_poly.pdbx_strand_id
1 'polypeptide(L)'
;KIKGGHRLEAHFPEFARYAISNAELDKAEPSEEPEVTRAKYFIRDEFLRISTAIGDQHHFCYPHFTCAVDTENIRRVFNDCRDIIQRIHLRQYELL
;
A
#
# COMPACT_ATOMS: atom_id res chain seq x y z
N LYS A 1 -19.88 5.45 -2.28
CA LYS A 1 -19.70 5.44 -3.75
C LYS A 1 -18.34 6.07 -4.05
N ILE A 2 -17.38 5.32 -4.58
CA ILE A 2 -16.22 5.93 -5.24
C ILE A 2 -16.76 6.74 -6.43
N LYS A 3 -16.37 8.01 -6.53
CA LYS A 3 -17.04 9.11 -7.28
C LYS A 3 -17.44 8.86 -8.75
N GLY A 4 -17.04 7.76 -9.38
CA GLY A 4 -17.37 7.37 -10.77
C GLY A 4 -18.56 6.42 -10.96
N GLY A 5 -19.27 6.02 -9.91
CA GLY A 5 -20.50 5.21 -10.02
C GLY A 5 -20.29 3.69 -10.16
N HIS A 6 -19.07 3.23 -10.41
CA HIS A 6 -18.71 1.81 -10.37
C HIS A 6 -18.33 1.40 -8.95
N ARG A 7 -18.95 0.33 -8.46
CA ARG A 7 -18.70 -0.24 -7.13
C ARG A 7 -17.57 -1.26 -7.24
N LEU A 8 -16.58 -1.16 -6.36
CA LEU A 8 -15.42 -2.06 -6.39
C LEU A 8 -15.84 -3.51 -6.15
N GLU A 9 -16.81 -3.72 -5.27
CA GLU A 9 -17.42 -5.02 -4.96
C GLU A 9 -18.16 -5.69 -6.14
N ALA A 10 -18.47 -4.94 -7.21
CA ALA A 10 -19.02 -5.54 -8.43
C ALA A 10 -17.95 -6.27 -9.25
N HIS A 11 -16.67 -5.92 -9.07
CA HIS A 11 -15.53 -6.52 -9.75
C HIS A 11 -14.70 -7.42 -8.82
N PHE A 12 -14.66 -7.08 -7.54
CA PHE A 12 -13.94 -7.79 -6.49
C PHE A 12 -14.89 -8.06 -5.31
N PRO A 13 -15.70 -9.14 -5.36
CA PRO A 13 -16.70 -9.45 -4.35
C PRO A 13 -16.17 -9.47 -2.90
N GLU A 14 -14.90 -9.78 -2.73
CA GLU A 14 -14.16 -9.85 -1.47
C GLU A 14 -14.12 -8.49 -0.76
N PHE A 15 -14.17 -7.39 -1.53
CA PHE A 15 -14.21 -6.03 -0.98
C PHE A 15 -15.44 -5.76 -0.11
N ALA A 16 -16.55 -6.50 -0.33
CA ALA A 16 -17.76 -6.37 0.48
C ALA A 16 -17.54 -6.79 1.94
N ARG A 17 -16.60 -7.72 2.19
CA ARG A 17 -16.25 -8.20 3.54
C ARG A 17 -14.95 -7.62 4.06
N TYR A 18 -14.24 -6.86 3.23
CA TYR A 18 -12.96 -6.28 3.59
C TYR A 18 -13.14 -5.13 4.60
N ALA A 19 -12.36 -5.22 5.67
CA ALA A 19 -12.25 -4.22 6.71
C ALA A 19 -10.76 -3.90 6.95
N ILE A 20 -10.46 -2.62 7.14
CA ILE A 20 -9.14 -2.14 7.53
C ILE A 20 -8.96 -2.24 9.04
N SER A 21 -7.72 -2.42 9.50
CA SER A 21 -7.40 -2.45 10.92
C SER A 21 -7.41 -1.06 11.56
N ASN A 22 -7.56 -0.98 12.89
CA ASN A 22 -7.52 0.31 13.61
C ASN A 22 -6.20 1.06 13.38
N ALA A 23 -5.07 0.34 13.34
CA ALA A 23 -3.75 0.94 13.10
C ALA A 23 -3.61 1.58 11.70
N GLU A 24 -4.43 1.15 10.73
CA GLU A 24 -4.45 1.72 9.39
C GLU A 24 -5.39 2.90 9.28
N LEU A 25 -6.49 2.84 10.04
CA LEU A 25 -7.39 3.97 10.22
C LEU A 25 -6.66 5.15 10.87
N ASP A 26 -5.81 4.88 11.86
CA ASP A 26 -4.99 5.90 12.55
C ASP A 26 -3.96 6.55 11.62
N LYS A 27 -3.56 5.87 10.53
CA LYS A 27 -2.64 6.36 9.50
C LYS A 27 -3.36 7.06 8.34
N ALA A 28 -4.70 7.03 8.31
CA ALA A 28 -5.46 7.67 7.26
C ALA A 28 -5.30 9.20 7.33
N GLU A 29 -5.36 9.86 6.17
CA GLU A 29 -5.34 11.32 6.18
C GLU A 29 -6.67 11.83 6.77
N PRO A 30 -6.67 12.80 7.69
CA PRO A 30 -7.90 13.25 8.36
C PRO A 30 -8.98 13.79 7.40
N SER A 31 -8.59 14.25 6.22
CA SER A 31 -9.47 14.75 5.16
C SER A 31 -9.96 13.66 4.21
N GLU A 32 -9.45 12.44 4.31
CA GLU A 32 -9.79 11.35 3.41
C GLU A 32 -11.09 10.65 3.85
N GLU A 33 -11.99 10.41 2.90
CA GLU A 33 -13.23 9.71 3.17
C GLU A 33 -12.93 8.24 3.58
N PRO A 34 -13.57 7.69 4.63
CA PRO A 34 -13.29 6.32 5.09
C PRO A 34 -13.46 5.24 4.00
N GLU A 35 -14.37 5.45 3.05
CA GLU A 35 -14.56 4.54 1.91
C GLU A 35 -13.36 4.55 0.95
N VAL A 36 -12.73 5.72 0.75
CA VAL A 36 -11.51 5.87 -0.06
C VAL A 36 -10.33 5.20 0.63
N THR A 37 -10.17 5.43 1.95
CA THR A 37 -9.16 4.73 2.74
C THR A 37 -9.36 3.22 2.67
N ARG A 38 -10.58 2.72 2.90
CA ARG A 38 -10.87 1.28 2.80
C ARG A 38 -10.55 0.72 1.41
N ALA A 39 -10.91 1.43 0.34
CA ALA A 39 -10.67 0.99 -1.03
C ALA A 39 -9.18 0.92 -1.38
N LYS A 40 -8.38 1.94 -1.03
CA LYS A 40 -6.94 1.93 -1.36
C LYS A 40 -6.18 0.83 -0.60
N TYR A 41 -6.54 0.59 0.66
CA TYR A 41 -5.93 -0.45 1.48
C TYR A 41 -6.33 -1.86 1.00
N PHE A 42 -7.57 -2.06 0.55
CA PHE A 42 -7.97 -3.30 -0.11
C PHE A 42 -7.09 -3.61 -1.32
N ILE A 43 -6.91 -2.63 -2.22
CA ILE A 43 -6.08 -2.80 -3.41
C ILE A 43 -4.64 -3.15 -3.01
N ARG A 44 -4.06 -2.43 -2.04
CA ARG A 44 -2.73 -2.72 -1.50
C ARG A 44 -2.62 -4.17 -1.00
N ASP A 45 -3.61 -4.64 -0.27
CA ASP A 45 -3.59 -5.97 0.34
C ASP A 45 -3.70 -7.10 -0.68
N GLU A 46 -4.42 -6.88 -1.78
CA GLU A 46 -4.42 -7.83 -2.89
C GLU A 46 -3.03 -7.99 -3.52
N PHE A 47 -2.28 -6.90 -3.68
CA PHE A 47 -0.88 -6.98 -4.13
C PHE A 47 0.02 -7.66 -3.09
N LEU A 48 -0.14 -7.31 -1.81
CA LEU A 48 0.66 -7.91 -0.73
C LEU A 48 0.40 -9.41 -0.61
N ARG A 49 -0.86 -9.85 -0.72
CA ARG A 49 -1.26 -11.26 -0.71
C ARG A 49 -0.56 -12.05 -1.80
N ILE A 50 -0.40 -11.48 -3.00
CA ILE A 50 0.36 -12.11 -4.09
C ILE A 50 1.86 -12.12 -3.76
N SER A 51 2.39 -11.01 -3.26
CA SER A 51 3.82 -10.88 -2.97
C SER A 51 4.33 -11.84 -1.90
N THR A 52 3.46 -12.24 -0.95
CA THR A 52 3.82 -13.16 0.13
C THR A 52 3.46 -14.62 -0.15
N ALA A 53 2.65 -14.89 -1.19
CA ALA A 53 2.27 -16.24 -1.58
C ALA A 53 3.46 -17.05 -2.13
N ILE A 54 4.41 -16.36 -2.76
CA ILE A 54 5.67 -16.94 -3.23
C ILE A 54 6.66 -16.78 -2.07
N GLY A 55 6.79 -17.80 -1.22
CA GLY A 55 7.54 -17.77 0.04
C GLY A 55 9.06 -17.65 -0.08
N ASP A 56 9.57 -17.08 -1.17
CA ASP A 56 10.98 -16.82 -1.36
C ASP A 56 11.36 -15.48 -0.72
N GLN A 57 12.13 -15.51 0.37
CA GLN A 57 12.48 -14.33 1.17
C GLN A 57 13.50 -13.40 0.46
N HIS A 58 13.85 -13.71 -0.78
CA HIS A 58 14.81 -12.94 -1.57
C HIS A 58 14.29 -11.56 -2.00
N HIS A 59 12.97 -11.36 -2.08
CA HIS A 59 12.38 -10.09 -2.52
C HIS A 59 11.24 -9.65 -1.59
N PHE A 60 11.19 -8.36 -1.32
CA PHE A 60 10.15 -7.73 -0.49
C PHE A 60 9.35 -6.74 -1.32
N CYS A 61 8.04 -6.67 -1.06
CA CYS A 61 7.15 -5.66 -1.64
C CYS A 61 7.01 -4.48 -0.68
N TYR A 62 7.29 -3.27 -1.17
CA TYR A 62 7.19 -2.02 -0.40
C TYR A 62 6.14 -1.11 -1.04
N PRO A 63 4.86 -1.21 -0.62
CA PRO A 63 3.80 -0.43 -1.24
C PRO A 63 3.82 1.04 -0.76
N HIS A 64 3.64 1.96 -1.70
CA HIS A 64 3.45 3.39 -1.43
C HIS A 64 2.15 3.88 -2.06
N PHE A 65 1.35 4.63 -1.30
CA PHE A 65 0.22 5.36 -1.87
C PHE A 65 0.72 6.68 -2.44
N THR A 66 0.43 6.92 -3.73
CA THR A 66 0.91 8.10 -4.43
C THR A 66 -0.15 8.74 -5.30
N CYS A 67 -0.07 10.05 -5.43
CA CYS A 67 -0.71 10.80 -6.48
C CYS A 67 0.36 11.24 -7.47
N ALA A 68 0.29 10.79 -8.72
CA ALA A 68 1.35 10.98 -9.71
C ALA A 68 1.69 12.46 -9.99
N VAL A 69 0.74 13.36 -9.80
CA VAL A 69 0.91 14.81 -10.02
C VAL A 69 1.33 15.57 -8.76
N ASP A 70 1.35 14.91 -7.59
CA ASP A 70 1.78 15.50 -6.33
C ASP A 70 3.31 15.33 -6.17
N THR A 71 4.04 16.39 -6.48
CA THR A 71 5.51 16.39 -6.45
C THR A 71 6.08 16.18 -5.05
N GLU A 72 5.38 16.60 -3.99
CA GLU A 72 5.84 16.42 -2.62
C GLU A 72 5.61 14.98 -2.14
N ASN A 73 4.49 14.37 -2.53
CA ASN A 73 4.26 12.94 -2.32
C ASN A 73 5.33 12.11 -3.04
N ILE A 74 5.62 12.40 -4.31
CA ILE A 74 6.65 11.71 -5.08
C ILE A 74 8.02 11.87 -4.43
N ARG A 75 8.39 13.08 -3.98
CA ARG A 75 9.67 13.31 -3.28
C ARG A 75 9.83 12.42 -2.05
N ARG A 76 8.75 12.21 -1.27
CA ARG A 76 8.77 11.31 -0.09
C ARG A 76 8.96 9.86 -0.50
N VAL A 77 8.23 9.40 -1.52
CA VAL A 77 8.38 8.04 -2.06
C VAL A 77 9.83 7.79 -2.51
N PHE A 78 10.46 8.74 -3.19
CA PHE A 78 11.87 8.61 -3.59
C PHE A 78 12.83 8.53 -2.39
N ASN A 79 12.57 9.26 -1.31
CA ASN A 79 13.37 9.15 -0.09
C ASN A 79 13.21 7.78 0.57
N ASP A 80 11.98 7.28 0.67
CA ASP A 80 11.72 5.94 1.22
C ASP A 80 12.42 4.85 0.39
N CYS A 81 12.36 4.96 -0.95
CA CYS A 81 13.07 4.06 -1.86
C CYS A 81 14.58 4.06 -1.62
N ARG A 82 15.19 5.23 -1.35
CA ARG A 82 16.62 5.33 -1.04
C ARG A 82 16.95 4.52 0.22
N ASP A 83 16.18 4.69 1.29
CA ASP A 83 16.42 4.01 2.56
C ASP A 83 16.18 2.50 2.47
N ILE A 84 15.17 2.08 1.67
CA ILE A 84 14.91 0.67 1.37
C ILE A 84 16.09 0.04 0.66
N ILE A 85 16.59 0.67 -0.41
CA ILE A 85 17.73 0.14 -1.18
C ILE A 85 18.96 0.04 -0.28
N GLN A 86 19.23 1.04 0.56
CA GLN A 86 20.33 0.99 1.52
C GLN A 86 20.19 -0.18 2.51
N ARG A 87 18.99 -0.39 3.07
CA ARG A 87 18.72 -1.54 3.97
C ARG A 87 18.90 -2.89 3.28
N ILE A 88 18.50 -3.02 2.02
CA ILE A 88 18.71 -4.24 1.22
C ILE A 88 20.21 -4.52 1.09
N HIS A 89 21.01 -3.50 0.71
CA HIS A 89 22.46 -3.66 0.60
C HIS A 89 23.09 -4.04 1.94
N LEU A 90 22.72 -3.39 3.04
CA LEU A 90 23.26 -3.71 4.37
C LEU A 90 22.93 -5.15 4.81
N ARG A 91 21.72 -5.64 4.54
CA ARG A 91 21.35 -7.05 4.82
C ARG A 91 22.18 -8.05 4.01
N GLN A 92 22.55 -7.72 2.77
CA GLN A 92 23.40 -8.60 1.96
C GLN A 92 24.80 -8.80 2.57
N TYR A 93 25.27 -7.85 3.39
CA TYR A 93 26.54 -7.93 4.10
C TYR A 93 26.38 -8.36 5.57
N GLU A 94 25.20 -8.81 5.99
CA GLU A 94 24.89 -9.20 7.38
C GLU A 94 25.15 -8.09 8.41
N LEU A 95 25.00 -6.81 8.00
CA LEU A 95 25.23 -5.64 8.85
C LEU A 95 23.94 -5.17 9.57
N LEU A 96 22.85 -5.93 9.48
CA LEU A 96 21.51 -5.62 10.02
C LEU A 96 20.83 -6.85 10.60
#